data_AF-A0A940KKT4-F1
#
_entry.id   AF-A0A940KKT4-F1
#
_cell.length_a   1.000
_cell.length_b   1.000
_cell.length_c   1.000
_cell.angle_alpha   90.00
_cell.angle_beta   90.00
_cell.angle_gamma   90.00
#
_symmetry.space_group_name_H-M   'P 1'
#
loop_
_entity.id
_entity.type
_entity.pdbx_description
1 polymer ?
#
loop_
_entity_poly.entity_id
_entity_poly.type
_entity_poly.pdbx_seq_one_letter_code
_entity_poly.pdbx_strand_id
1 'polypeptide(L)'
;MRRVFFLLTGFLFTITAITQPELKSRKGNEFVFADKSAQLKIDWCTPGMFRIRSSWNEPEETWMVVKYNWSPVSVTVFKQKDHVQLQSALLSVKLYSSPLRIEVMSKDGKVLSTE
;
A
#
# COMPACT_ATOMS: atom_id res chain seq x y z
N MET A 1 5.70 -55.34 -30.42
CA MET A 1 5.12 -54.05 -30.85
C MET A 1 4.94 -53.15 -29.63
N ARG A 2 5.74 -52.08 -29.59
CA ARG A 2 5.53 -50.74 -29.01
C ARG A 2 5.09 -50.60 -27.53
N ARG A 3 6.09 -50.49 -26.64
CA ARG A 3 5.96 -49.91 -25.29
C ARG A 3 5.73 -48.39 -25.41
N VAL A 4 4.61 -47.89 -24.89
CA VAL A 4 4.29 -46.45 -24.88
C VAL A 4 4.80 -45.85 -23.56
N PHE A 5 5.86 -45.06 -23.65
CA PHE A 5 6.38 -44.23 -22.54
C PHE A 5 5.62 -42.90 -22.55
N PHE A 6 4.73 -42.68 -21.57
CA PHE A 6 4.15 -41.36 -21.32
C PHE A 6 5.16 -40.52 -20.52
N LEU A 7 5.84 -39.60 -21.18
CA LEU A 7 6.66 -38.56 -20.54
C LEU A 7 5.71 -37.53 -19.92
N LEU A 8 5.50 -37.63 -18.61
CA LEU A 8 4.78 -36.65 -17.80
C LEU A 8 5.71 -35.44 -17.57
N THR A 9 5.80 -34.52 -18.52
CA THR A 9 6.50 -33.24 -18.32
C THR A 9 5.68 -32.36 -17.39
N GLY A 10 5.92 -32.49 -16.08
CA GLY A 10 5.36 -31.63 -15.06
C GLY A 10 5.94 -30.22 -15.19
N PHE A 11 5.11 -29.28 -15.65
CA PHE A 11 5.44 -27.85 -15.65
C PHE A 11 5.31 -27.35 -14.22
N LEU A 12 6.44 -27.18 -13.53
CA LEU A 12 6.51 -26.55 -12.20
C LEU A 12 6.16 -25.06 -12.34
N PHE A 13 4.88 -24.71 -12.21
CA PHE A 13 4.50 -23.31 -11.94
C PHE A 13 4.94 -22.99 -10.52
N THR A 14 6.01 -22.21 -10.39
CA THR A 14 6.36 -21.60 -9.11
C THR A 14 5.25 -20.63 -8.73
N ILE A 15 4.53 -20.90 -7.64
CA ILE A 15 3.59 -19.94 -7.06
C ILE A 15 4.46 -18.83 -6.47
N THR A 16 4.58 -17.71 -7.19
CA THR A 16 5.12 -16.49 -6.60
C THR A 16 4.11 -16.03 -5.54
N ALA A 17 4.52 -16.08 -4.28
CA ALA A 17 3.72 -15.51 -3.20
C ALA A 17 3.65 -13.99 -3.41
N ILE A 18 2.52 -13.49 -3.91
CA ILE A 18 2.22 -12.06 -3.90
C ILE A 18 2.07 -11.67 -2.43
N THR A 19 3.11 -11.07 -1.88
CA THR A 19 3.08 -10.50 -0.53
C THR A 19 2.47 -9.12 -0.62
N GLN A 20 1.57 -8.77 0.31
CA GLN A 20 1.00 -7.42 0.46
C GLN A 20 1.76 -6.63 1.54
N PRO A 21 1.68 -5.28 1.56
CA PRO A 21 2.32 -4.50 2.62
C PRO A 21 1.73 -4.83 3.99
N GLU A 22 2.58 -4.97 5.01
CA GLU A 22 2.13 -5.29 6.36
C GLU A 22 2.00 -4.01 7.18
N LEU A 23 0.81 -3.74 7.74
CA LEU A 23 0.62 -2.65 8.71
C LEU A 23 1.37 -2.99 10.01
N LYS A 24 2.45 -2.24 10.30
CA LYS A 24 3.29 -2.40 11.50
C LYS A 24 2.78 -1.62 12.69
N SER A 25 2.28 -0.41 12.47
CA SER A 25 1.72 0.41 13.55
C SER A 25 0.69 1.40 13.03
N ARG A 26 -0.20 1.80 13.94
CA ARG A 26 -1.18 2.87 13.73
C ARG A 26 -1.23 3.74 14.97
N LYS A 27 -1.01 5.05 14.82
CA LYS A 27 -1.10 6.03 15.91
C LYS A 27 -1.86 7.26 15.42
N GLY A 28 -3.14 7.36 15.78
CA GLY A 28 -4.02 8.42 15.28
C GLY A 28 -4.14 8.36 13.75
N ASN A 29 -3.64 9.40 13.09
CA ASN A 29 -3.65 9.55 11.64
C ASN A 29 -2.43 8.94 10.95
N GLU A 30 -1.43 8.49 11.70
CA GLU A 30 -0.20 7.90 11.18
C GLU A 30 -0.33 6.37 11.08
N PHE A 31 0.00 5.84 9.91
CA PHE A 31 0.02 4.42 9.56
C PHE A 31 1.41 4.07 9.03
N VAL A 32 2.04 3.06 9.62
CA VAL A 32 3.35 2.58 9.17
C VAL A 32 3.18 1.21 8.56
N PHE A 33 3.59 1.08 7.30
CA PHE A 33 3.63 -0.16 6.56
C PHE A 33 5.07 -0.59 6.34
N ALA A 34 5.34 -1.88 6.46
CA ALA A 34 6.58 -2.48 6.00
C ALA A 34 6.29 -3.35 4.78
N ASP A 35 7.07 -3.14 3.73
CA ASP A 35 7.24 -4.04 2.61
C ASP A 35 8.65 -4.65 2.66
N LYS A 36 8.87 -5.73 1.90
CA LYS A 36 10.20 -6.33 1.74
C LYS A 36 11.22 -5.34 1.18
N SER A 37 10.78 -4.39 0.36
CA SER A 37 11.64 -3.44 -0.35
C SER A 37 11.79 -2.07 0.35
N ALA A 38 10.81 -1.64 1.15
CA ALA A 38 10.82 -0.34 1.81
C ALA A 38 9.85 -0.29 3.01
N GLN A 39 9.98 0.74 3.84
CA GLN A 39 8.95 1.12 4.81
C GLN A 39 8.21 2.36 4.29
N LEU A 40 6.89 2.37 4.42
CA LEU A 40 6.04 3.48 4.03
C LEU A 40 5.31 4.01 5.26
N LYS A 41 5.39 5.32 5.47
CA LYS A 41 4.60 6.03 6.46
C LYS A 41 3.55 6.88 5.77
N ILE A 42 2.29 6.66 6.13
CA ILE A 42 1.15 7.42 5.64
C ILE A 42 0.55 8.20 6.80
N ASP A 43 0.45 9.52 6.65
CA ASP A 43 -0.11 10.41 7.65
C ASP A 43 -1.32 11.16 7.06
N TRP A 44 -2.51 10.92 7.60
CA TRP A 44 -3.74 11.52 7.11
C TRP A 44 -3.94 12.93 7.67
N CYS A 45 -3.98 13.91 6.79
CA CYS A 45 -4.14 15.31 7.17
C CYS A 45 -5.61 15.74 7.15
N THR A 46 -6.35 15.27 6.15
CA THR A 46 -7.81 15.43 6.02
C THR A 46 -8.38 14.19 5.33
N PRO A 47 -9.70 14.00 5.22
CA PRO A 47 -10.23 12.90 4.42
C PRO A 47 -9.78 12.91 2.95
N GLY A 48 -9.46 14.08 2.39
CA GLY A 48 -9.02 14.26 1.00
C GLY A 48 -7.51 14.43 0.82
N MET A 49 -6.72 14.33 1.88
CA MET A 49 -5.29 14.62 1.84
C MET A 49 -4.52 13.75 2.82
N PHE A 50 -3.47 13.11 2.33
CA PHE A 50 -2.53 12.35 3.13
C PHE A 50 -1.12 12.66 2.65
N ARG A 51 -0.15 12.40 3.52
CA ARG A 51 1.27 12.53 3.25
C ARG A 51 1.90 11.14 3.26
N ILE A 52 2.79 10.88 2.31
CA ILE A 52 3.61 9.66 2.27
C ILE A 52 5.06 10.02 2.54
N ARG A 53 5.74 9.17 3.32
CA ARG A 53 7.21 9.18 3.48
C ARG A 53 7.73 7.76 3.35
N SER A 54 8.77 7.56 2.55
CA SER A 54 9.42 6.25 2.33
C SER A 54 10.73 6.09 3.12
N SER A 55 11.19 7.14 3.80
CA SER A 55 12.43 7.15 4.59
C SER A 55 12.13 7.41 6.08
N TRP A 56 12.95 6.82 6.96
CA TRP A 56 12.74 6.88 8.41
C TRP A 56 13.13 8.23 9.00
N ASN A 57 14.09 8.94 8.40
CA ASN A 57 14.83 10.00 9.07
C ASN A 57 14.96 11.29 8.25
N GLU A 58 14.00 11.53 7.35
CA GLU A 58 13.92 12.84 6.70
C GLU A 58 13.49 13.90 7.71
N PRO A 59 14.25 15.00 7.83
CA PRO A 59 13.89 16.11 8.69
C PRO A 59 12.56 16.73 8.23
N GLU A 60 11.85 17.37 9.16
CA GLU A 60 10.61 18.05 8.82
C GLU A 60 10.87 19.22 7.86
N GLU A 61 9.95 19.39 6.90
CA GLU A 61 9.99 20.47 5.91
C GLU A 61 9.44 21.77 6.51
N THR A 62 10.09 22.28 7.55
CA THR A 62 9.61 23.39 8.38
C THR A 62 9.37 24.68 7.59
N TRP A 63 10.01 24.83 6.42
CA TRP A 63 9.87 25.98 5.55
C TRP A 63 8.66 25.90 4.60
N MET A 64 8.10 24.70 4.38
CA MET A 64 7.01 24.48 3.42
C MET A 64 5.72 24.03 4.11
N VAL A 65 5.81 23.24 5.19
CA VAL A 65 4.65 22.71 5.90
C VAL A 65 4.51 23.40 7.25
N VAL A 66 3.40 24.12 7.41
CA VAL A 66 3.14 24.96 8.60
C VAL A 66 2.33 24.21 9.67
N LYS A 67 1.69 23.08 9.31
CA LYS A 67 0.78 22.34 10.20
C LYS A 67 1.04 20.83 10.18
N TYR A 68 1.29 20.28 11.37
CA TYR A 68 1.52 18.85 11.59
C TYR A 68 0.50 18.22 12.55
N ASN A 69 -0.21 19.04 13.35
CA ASN A 69 -1.26 18.56 14.23
C ASN A 69 -2.63 18.61 13.51
N TRP A 70 -2.96 17.52 12.82
CA TRP A 70 -4.19 17.37 12.08
C TRP A 70 -5.31 16.78 12.95
N SER A 71 -6.55 17.20 12.70
CA SER A 71 -7.71 16.58 13.36
C SER A 71 -7.80 15.10 13.01
N PRO A 72 -8.33 14.25 13.92
CA PRO A 72 -8.46 12.82 13.64
C PRO A 72 -9.25 12.56 12.34
N VAL A 73 -8.70 11.71 11.47
CA VAL A 73 -9.35 11.30 10.22
C VAL A 73 -9.81 9.85 10.36
N SER A 74 -11.11 9.61 10.11
CA SER A 74 -11.63 8.25 10.08
C SER A 74 -11.14 7.53 8.82
N VAL A 75 -10.31 6.50 9.04
CA VAL A 75 -9.75 5.66 7.97
C VAL A 75 -9.93 4.20 8.34
N THR A 76 -10.50 3.45 7.40
CA THR A 76 -10.67 2.00 7.49
C THR A 76 -9.59 1.32 6.64
N VAL A 77 -9.04 0.21 7.15
CA VAL A 77 -8.00 -0.56 6.46
C VAL A 77 -8.58 -1.91 6.04
N PHE A 78 -8.51 -2.21 4.75
CA PHE A 78 -8.92 -3.48 4.19
C PHE A 78 -7.69 -4.22 3.67
N LYS A 79 -7.47 -5.45 4.16
CA LYS A 79 -6.44 -6.33 3.62
C LYS A 79 -7.05 -7.12 2.47
N GLN A 80 -6.46 -7.00 1.30
CA GLN A 80 -6.83 -7.77 0.11
C GLN A 80 -5.73 -8.79 -0.20
N LYS A 81 -5.92 -9.59 -1.25
CA LYS A 81 -4.95 -10.62 -1.60
C LYS A 81 -3.60 -10.04 -2.04
N ASP A 82 -3.65 -8.95 -2.81
CA ASP A 82 -2.52 -8.35 -3.53
C ASP A 82 -2.16 -6.94 -3.05
N HIS A 83 -3.01 -6.32 -2.23
CA HIS A 83 -2.81 -4.97 -1.73
C HIS A 83 -3.45 -4.75 -0.36
N VAL A 84 -3.09 -3.65 0.27
CA VAL A 84 -3.84 -3.07 1.39
C VAL A 84 -4.54 -1.81 0.91
N GLN A 85 -5.82 -1.66 1.23
CA GLN A 85 -6.61 -0.48 0.90
C GLN A 85 -6.88 0.33 2.17
N LEU A 86 -6.55 1.62 2.14
CA LEU A 86 -6.94 2.61 3.14
C LEU A 86 -8.07 3.46 2.58
N GLN A 87 -9.20 3.49 3.28
CA GLN A 87 -10.41 4.18 2.85
C GLN A 87 -10.77 5.30 3.83
N SER A 88 -10.85 6.53 3.32
CA SER A 88 -11.43 7.68 4.00
C SER A 88 -12.81 8.03 3.39
N ALA A 89 -13.43 9.11 3.87
CA ALA A 89 -14.69 9.63 3.30
C ALA A 89 -14.56 10.14 1.85
N LEU A 90 -13.36 10.50 1.39
CA LEU A 90 -13.14 11.11 0.07
C LEU A 90 -12.16 10.33 -0.82
N LEU A 91 -11.27 9.54 -0.24
CA LEU A 91 -10.20 8.84 -0.95
C LEU A 91 -10.18 7.35 -0.64
N SER A 92 -9.80 6.58 -1.65
CA SER A 92 -9.37 5.19 -1.53
C SER A 92 -7.90 5.11 -1.98
N VAL A 93 -7.04 4.65 -1.10
CA VAL A 93 -5.59 4.52 -1.36
C VAL A 93 -5.22 3.04 -1.28
N LYS A 94 -4.76 2.47 -2.38
CA LYS A 94 -4.28 1.08 -2.43
C LYS A 94 -2.76 1.06 -2.42
N LEU A 95 -2.20 0.18 -1.59
CA LEU A 95 -0.78 -0.08 -1.46
C LEU A 95 -0.49 -1.51 -1.91
N TYR A 96 0.24 -1.64 -3.02
CA TYR A 96 0.70 -2.91 -3.57
C TYR A 96 2.15 -3.15 -3.17
N SER A 97 2.51 -4.43 -3.08
CA SER A 97 3.87 -4.86 -2.78
C SER A 97 4.45 -5.64 -3.97
N SER A 98 5.72 -5.35 -4.29
CA SER A 98 6.49 -6.02 -5.36
C SER A 98 5.83 -6.01 -6.76
N PRO A 99 5.89 -4.88 -7.50
CA PRO A 99 6.56 -3.63 -7.13
C PRO A 99 5.76 -2.82 -6.10
N LEU A 100 6.47 -2.02 -5.30
CA LEU A 100 5.83 -1.05 -4.42
C LEU A 100 5.09 -0.04 -5.28
N ARG A 101 3.75 -0.04 -5.23
CA ARG A 101 2.90 0.84 -6.02
C ARG A 101 1.79 1.41 -5.16
N ILE A 102 1.50 2.69 -5.33
CA ILE A 102 0.45 3.43 -4.65
C ILE A 102 -0.57 3.88 -5.69
N GLU A 103 -1.82 3.47 -5.53
CA GLU A 103 -2.92 3.90 -6.39
C GLU A 103 -3.91 4.72 -5.57
N VAL A 104 -4.15 5.95 -5.99
CA VAL A 104 -5.06 6.89 -5.31
C VAL A 104 -6.29 7.07 -6.15
N MET A 105 -7.46 6.82 -5.57
CA MET A 105 -8.75 7.02 -6.22
C MET A 105 -9.63 7.93 -5.38
N SER A 106 -10.53 8.64 -6.03
CA SER A 106 -11.65 9.29 -5.38
C SER A 106 -12.68 8.27 -4.89
N LYS A 107 -13.60 8.71 -4.02
CA LYS A 107 -14.67 7.85 -3.47
C LYS A 107 -15.58 7.20 -4.52
N ASP A 108 -15.72 7.82 -5.69
CA ASP A 108 -16.49 7.34 -6.85
C ASP A 108 -15.69 6.39 -7.75
N GLY A 109 -14.44 6.06 -7.38
CA GLY A 109 -13.62 5.07 -8.07
C GLY A 109 -12.79 5.61 -9.23
N LYS A 110 -12.78 6.94 -9.46
CA LYS A 110 -11.90 7.56 -10.45
C LYS A 110 -10.46 7.55 -9.93
N VAL A 111 -9.53 7.01 -10.73
CA VAL A 111 -8.10 7.07 -10.44
C VAL A 111 -7.64 8.53 -10.55
N LEU A 112 -7.03 9.03 -9.47
CA LEU A 112 -6.47 10.37 -9.35
C LEU A 112 -4.96 10.35 -9.56
N SER A 113 -4.27 9.30 -9.08
CA SER A 113 -2.83 9.12 -9.25
C SER A 113 -2.42 7.65 -9.16
N THR A 114 -1.30 7.29 -9.76
CA THR A 114 -0.64 5.99 -9.66
C THR A 114 0.87 6.20 -9.70
N GLU A 115 1.56 5.77 -8.64
CA GLU A 115 3.02 5.88 -8.46
C GLU A 115 3.62 4.51 -8.14
#